data_AF-A0A1I7K9V3-F1
#
_entry.id   AF-A0A1I7K9V3-F1
#
_cell.length_a   1.000
_cell.length_b   1.000
_cell.length_c   1.000
_cell.angle_alpha   90.00
_cell.angle_beta   90.00
_cell.angle_gamma   90.00
#
_symmetry.space_group_name_H-M   'P 1'
#
loop_
_entity.id
_entity.type
_entity.pdbx_description
1 polymer ?
#
loop_
_entity_poly.entity_id
_entity_poly.type
_entity_poly.pdbx_seq_one_letter_code
_entity_poly.pdbx_strand_id
1 'polypeptide(L)'
;MRLHWNRVRRARGLTMPLPPTPKRPLGPPVLFTIDGHRIRMRSDAEAAYGSWEAFLVRVAEVGLRVIEDCTDLRSPYLFFAEVARIVPIAERTDLYRDHQRRVQALRDVRDERRAEGFRRMAEARTAVAPQVARPSSILARLFRRAA
;
A
#
# COMPACT_ATOMS: atom_id res chain seq x y z
N MET A 1 15.95 45.72 12.75
CA MET A 1 16.00 46.64 13.91
C MET A 1 15.26 46.17 15.19
N ARG A 2 14.87 44.88 15.36
CA ARG A 2 14.12 44.44 16.56
C ARG A 2 14.94 44.29 17.85
N LEU A 3 16.26 44.14 17.74
CA LEU A 3 17.16 43.88 18.88
C LEU A 3 17.34 45.11 19.79
N HIS A 4 17.46 46.32 19.24
CA HIS A 4 17.62 47.54 20.01
C HIS A 4 16.37 47.83 20.87
N TRP A 5 15.20 47.73 20.26
CA TRP A 5 13.91 47.93 20.94
C TRP A 5 13.67 46.91 22.08
N ASN A 6 14.02 45.63 21.89
CA ASN A 6 13.92 44.62 22.94
C ASN A 6 14.88 44.87 24.12
N ARG A 7 16.10 45.35 23.85
CA ARG A 7 17.08 45.72 24.88
C ARG A 7 16.58 46.90 25.73
N VAL A 8 16.02 47.93 25.08
CA VAL A 8 15.46 49.11 25.77
C VAL A 8 14.28 48.73 26.67
N ARG A 9 13.36 47.87 26.22
CA ARG A 9 12.22 47.41 27.05
C ARG A 9 12.69 46.65 28.29
N ARG A 10 13.67 45.74 28.16
CA ARG A 10 14.25 45.02 29.31
C ARG A 10 14.88 45.98 30.32
N ALA A 11 15.69 46.93 29.85
CA ALA A 11 16.35 47.90 30.72
C ALA A 11 15.36 48.81 31.47
N ARG A 12 14.16 49.02 30.91
CA ARG A 12 13.09 49.83 31.50
C ARG A 12 12.04 49.02 32.28
N GLY A 13 12.24 47.71 32.46
CA GLY A 13 11.26 46.85 33.15
C GLY A 13 9.89 46.75 32.46
N LEU A 14 9.81 47.10 31.18
CA LEU A 14 8.56 47.05 30.42
C LEU A 14 8.23 45.60 30.06
N THR A 15 6.95 45.23 30.11
CA THR A 15 6.45 43.91 29.66
C THR A 15 7.03 43.55 28.30
N MET A 16 7.48 42.32 28.10
CA MET A 16 8.00 41.89 26.79
C MET A 16 6.84 41.50 25.87
N PRO A 17 6.95 41.74 24.55
CA PRO A 17 6.00 41.15 23.61
C PRO A 17 6.07 39.62 23.74
N LEU A 18 4.90 38.96 23.68
CA LEU A 18 4.83 37.51 23.64
C LEU A 18 5.64 37.00 22.44
N PRO A 19 6.37 35.88 22.58
CA PRO A 19 7.01 35.23 21.45
C PRO A 19 5.94 34.94 20.38
N PRO A 20 6.27 35.06 19.08
CA PRO A 20 5.32 34.74 18.03
C PRO A 20 4.84 33.30 18.21
N THR A 21 3.53 33.09 18.03
CA THR A 21 2.91 31.77 18.11
C THR A 21 3.70 30.79 17.23
N PRO A 22 4.08 29.61 17.73
CA PRO A 22 4.83 28.66 16.94
C PRO A 22 4.03 28.31 15.68
N LYS A 23 4.65 28.49 14.50
CA LYS A 23 4.03 28.15 13.20
C LYS A 23 3.89 26.64 12.96
N ARG A 24 4.53 25.82 13.79
CA ARG A 24 4.53 24.36 13.63
C ARG A 24 3.41 23.75 14.48
N PRO A 25 2.71 22.71 13.98
CA PRO A 25 1.77 21.98 14.81
C PRO A 25 2.50 21.44 16.04
N LEU A 26 1.88 21.60 17.21
CA LEU A 26 2.42 21.13 18.50
C LEU A 26 2.50 19.60 18.59
N GLY A 27 1.89 18.89 17.65
CA GLY A 27 1.88 17.43 17.60
C GLY A 27 3.11 16.83 16.89
N PRO A 28 3.34 15.52 17.08
CA PRO A 28 4.38 14.80 16.36
C PRO A 28 4.22 14.97 14.83
N PRO A 29 5.33 14.99 14.08
CA PRO A 29 5.29 15.11 12.63
C PRO A 29 4.56 13.92 12.01
N VAL A 30 3.84 14.15 10.91
CA VAL A 30 3.25 13.08 10.10
C VAL A 30 4.37 12.27 9.50
N LEU A 31 4.35 10.96 9.71
CA LEU A 31 5.36 10.04 9.20
C LEU A 31 5.03 9.61 7.77
N PHE A 32 3.78 9.21 7.55
CA PHE A 32 3.29 8.82 6.22
C PHE A 32 1.78 9.02 6.11
N THR A 33 1.27 8.89 4.88
CA THR A 33 -0.16 8.92 4.59
C THR A 33 -0.55 7.63 3.89
N ILE A 34 -1.60 6.98 4.37
CA ILE A 34 -2.16 5.74 3.82
C ILE A 34 -3.68 5.91 3.70
N ASP A 35 -4.24 5.61 2.52
CA ASP A 35 -5.67 5.81 2.21
C ASP A 35 -6.21 7.22 2.54
N GLY A 36 -5.36 8.26 2.46
CA GLY A 36 -5.73 9.63 2.82
C GLY A 36 -5.64 9.94 4.32
N HIS A 37 -5.38 8.95 5.18
CA HIS A 37 -5.16 9.14 6.61
C HIS A 37 -3.70 9.50 6.91
N ARG A 38 -3.50 10.58 7.66
CA ARG A 38 -2.18 11.01 8.12
C ARG A 38 -1.80 10.27 9.40
N ILE A 39 -0.74 9.47 9.35
CA ILE A 39 -0.30 8.66 10.48
C ILE A 39 0.94 9.28 11.11
N ARG A 40 0.85 9.60 12.41
CA ARG A 40 1.98 10.08 13.23
C ARG A 40 2.42 9.04 14.25
N MET A 41 1.49 8.25 14.75
CA MET A 41 1.67 7.31 15.84
C MET A 41 0.65 6.16 15.74
N ARG A 42 0.84 5.11 16.55
CA ARG A 42 -0.03 3.93 16.58
C ARG A 42 -1.51 4.25 16.81
N SER A 43 -1.83 5.20 17.68
CA SER A 43 -3.22 5.59 17.95
C SER A 43 -3.91 6.25 16.75
N ASP A 44 -3.18 6.98 15.89
CA ASP A 44 -3.74 7.50 14.63
C ASP A 44 -4.13 6.33 13.71
N ALA A 45 -3.32 5.26 13.67
CA ALA A 45 -3.60 4.07 12.87
C ALA A 45 -4.81 3.28 13.42
N GLU A 46 -4.88 3.08 14.73
CA GLU A 46 -6.03 2.43 15.38
C GLU A 46 -7.32 3.24 15.18
N ALA A 47 -7.25 4.57 15.26
CA ALA A 47 -8.41 5.44 14.99
C ALA A 47 -8.87 5.40 13.53
N ALA A 48 -7.92 5.31 12.57
CA ALA A 48 -8.25 5.27 11.15
C ALA A 48 -8.83 3.92 10.70
N TYR A 49 -8.31 2.80 11.25
CA TYR A 49 -8.63 1.44 10.79
C TYR A 49 -9.45 0.63 11.81
N GLY A 50 -9.84 1.23 12.93
CA GLY A 50 -10.59 0.60 14.02
C GLY A 50 -9.77 -0.30 14.95
N SER A 51 -8.66 -0.86 14.47
CA SER A 51 -7.73 -1.64 15.29
C SER A 51 -6.33 -1.67 14.69
N TRP A 52 -5.34 -2.03 15.51
CA TRP A 52 -3.96 -2.21 15.08
C TRP A 52 -3.83 -3.35 14.08
N GLU A 53 -4.53 -4.46 14.31
CA GLU A 53 -4.52 -5.61 13.42
C GLU A 53 -5.08 -5.28 12.04
N ALA A 54 -6.19 -4.54 11.98
CA ALA A 54 -6.78 -4.08 10.72
C ALA A 54 -5.81 -3.17 9.95
N PHE A 55 -5.10 -2.28 10.66
CA PHE A 55 -4.05 -1.46 10.06
C PHE A 55 -2.90 -2.32 9.51
N LEU A 56 -2.41 -3.34 10.24
CA LEU A 56 -1.33 -4.21 9.77
C LEU A 56 -1.71 -5.02 8.53
N VAL A 57 -2.96 -5.49 8.45
CA VAL A 57 -3.50 -6.12 7.23
C VAL A 57 -3.44 -5.14 6.08
N ARG A 58 -3.89 -3.90 6.28
CA ARG A 58 -3.87 -2.88 5.23
C ARG A 58 -2.46 -2.52 4.77
N VAL A 59 -1.52 -2.40 5.72
CA VAL A 59 -0.11 -2.18 5.42
C VAL A 59 0.46 -3.31 4.56
N ALA A 60 0.11 -4.57 4.85
CA ALA A 60 0.52 -5.71 4.04
C ALA A 60 -0.06 -5.65 2.61
N GLU A 61 -1.32 -5.26 2.45
CA GLU A 61 -1.94 -5.08 1.13
C GLU A 61 -1.26 -3.97 0.31
N VAL A 62 -0.99 -2.83 0.95
CA VAL A 62 -0.29 -1.72 0.29
C VAL A 62 1.14 -2.11 -0.05
N GLY A 63 1.85 -2.76 0.88
CA GLY A 63 3.20 -3.28 0.64
C GLY A 63 3.25 -4.24 -0.55
N LEU A 64 2.27 -5.15 -0.65
CA LEU A 64 2.18 -6.06 -1.80
C LEU A 64 1.97 -5.32 -3.12
N ARG A 65 1.09 -4.31 -3.15
CA ARG A 65 0.87 -3.47 -4.35
C ARG A 65 2.14 -2.75 -4.78
N VAL A 66 2.89 -2.19 -3.83
CA VAL A 66 4.16 -1.49 -4.11
C VAL A 66 5.22 -2.46 -4.66
N ILE A 67 5.25 -3.71 -4.20
CA ILE A 67 6.18 -4.71 -4.76
C ILE A 67 5.80 -5.10 -6.19
N GLU A 68 4.50 -5.17 -6.49
CA GLU A 68 4.00 -5.56 -7.81
C GLU A 68 4.00 -4.42 -8.84
N ASP A 69 3.93 -3.17 -8.38
CA ASP A 69 3.97 -2.00 -9.23
C ASP A 69 5.42 -1.68 -9.63
N CYS A 70 5.83 -2.18 -10.79
CA CYS A 70 7.17 -1.94 -11.35
C CYS A 70 7.41 -0.46 -11.72
N THR A 71 6.38 0.39 -11.69
CA THR A 71 6.45 1.82 -12.04
C THR A 71 6.51 2.74 -10.82
N ASP A 72 6.14 2.25 -9.63
CA ASP A 72 6.27 3.02 -8.39
C ASP A 72 7.70 2.89 -7.85
N LEU A 73 8.47 3.98 -7.97
CA LEU A 73 9.86 4.07 -7.49
C LEU A 73 9.97 4.05 -5.95
N ARG A 74 8.85 4.04 -5.23
CA ARG A 74 8.87 3.88 -3.77
C ARG A 74 9.25 2.45 -3.44
N SER A 75 10.49 2.25 -2.99
CA SER A 75 10.92 0.95 -2.51
C SER A 75 9.97 0.46 -1.39
N PRO A 76 9.45 -0.77 -1.45
CA PRO A 76 8.68 -1.39 -0.37
C PRO A 76 9.38 -1.28 0.99
N TYR A 77 10.71 -1.29 0.97
CA TYR A 77 11.56 -1.09 2.15
C TYR A 77 11.36 0.28 2.80
N LEU A 78 11.25 1.36 2.00
CA LEU A 78 11.03 2.71 2.50
C LEU A 78 9.64 2.85 3.12
N PHE A 79 8.62 2.25 2.51
CA PHE A 79 7.27 2.23 3.08
C PHE A 79 7.25 1.52 4.43
N PHE A 80 7.83 0.31 4.52
CA PHE A 80 7.89 -0.43 5.78
C PHE A 80 8.74 0.30 6.83
N ALA A 81 9.85 0.94 6.45
CA ALA A 81 10.69 1.70 7.36
C ALA A 81 9.90 2.84 8.04
N GLU A 82 9.03 3.54 7.31
CA GLU A 82 8.15 4.56 7.89
C GLU A 82 7.09 3.96 8.82
N VAL A 83 6.51 2.81 8.47
CA VAL A 83 5.60 2.09 9.38
C VAL A 83 6.32 1.67 10.67
N ALA A 84 7.55 1.16 10.60
CA ALA A 84 8.30 0.74 11.78
C ALA A 84 8.61 1.89 12.76
N ARG A 85 8.51 3.15 12.32
CA ARG A 85 8.76 4.33 13.19
C ARG A 85 7.64 4.58 14.20
N ILE A 86 6.42 4.07 13.98
CA ILE A 86 5.32 4.22 14.95
C ILE A 86 5.38 3.20 16.09
N VAL A 87 6.34 2.27 16.04
CA VAL A 87 6.48 1.16 16.98
C VAL A 87 7.84 1.25 17.71
N PRO A 88 7.91 0.89 19.02
CA PRO A 88 9.17 0.83 19.75
C PRO A 88 10.22 -0.04 19.06
N ILE A 89 11.51 0.31 19.21
CA ILE A 89 12.62 -0.39 18.53
C ILE A 89 12.62 -1.89 18.85
N ALA A 90 12.30 -2.28 20.09
CA ALA A 90 12.26 -3.66 20.54
C ALA A 90 11.24 -4.52 19.76
N GLU A 91 10.14 -3.93 19.29
CA GLU A 91 9.04 -4.62 18.60
C GLU A 91 9.23 -4.65 17.07
N ARG A 92 10.18 -3.87 16.52
CA ARG A 92 10.32 -3.71 15.06
C ARG A 92 10.67 -5.00 14.33
N THR A 93 11.49 -5.86 14.95
CA THR A 93 11.88 -7.14 14.37
C THR A 93 10.68 -8.07 14.23
N ASP A 94 9.83 -8.12 15.25
CA ASP A 94 8.64 -8.97 15.23
C ASP A 94 7.58 -8.40 14.28
N LEU A 95 7.42 -7.07 14.25
CA LEU A 95 6.59 -6.39 13.26
C LEU A 95 7.04 -6.71 11.82
N TYR A 96 8.35 -6.71 11.55
CA TYR A 96 8.87 -7.03 10.22
C TYR A 96 8.56 -8.47 9.82
N ARG A 97 8.82 -9.43 10.71
CA ARG A 97 8.49 -10.85 10.47
C ARG A 97 6.99 -11.03 10.25
N ASP A 98 6.16 -10.37 11.06
CA ASP A 98 4.71 -10.43 10.92
C ASP A 98 4.22 -9.86 9.59
N HIS A 99 4.73 -8.70 9.20
CA HIS A 99 4.43 -8.08 7.92
C HIS A 99 4.81 -9.00 6.75
N GLN A 100 6.00 -9.59 6.76
CA GLN A 100 6.44 -10.52 5.72
C GLN A 100 5.51 -11.75 5.63
N ARG A 101 5.11 -12.33 6.77
CA ARG A 101 4.15 -13.45 6.80
C ARG A 101 2.81 -13.06 6.17
N ARG A 102 2.29 -11.87 6.49
CA ARG A 102 1.02 -11.38 5.92
C ARG A 102 1.12 -11.12 4.42
N VAL A 103 2.21 -10.50 3.96
CA VAL A 103 2.45 -10.27 2.53
C VAL A 103 2.53 -11.60 1.78
N GLN A 104 3.22 -12.60 2.35
CA GLN A 104 3.30 -13.93 1.74
C GLN A 104 1.92 -14.59 1.68
N ALA A 105 1.16 -14.58 2.77
CA ALA A 105 -0.20 -15.15 2.77
C ALA A 105 -1.12 -14.47 1.73
N LEU A 106 -1.01 -13.15 1.56
CA LEU A 106 -1.76 -12.42 0.53
C LEU A 106 -1.35 -12.82 -0.89
N ARG A 107 -0.05 -13.09 -1.12
CA ARG A 107 0.44 -13.60 -2.40
C ARG A 107 -0.09 -14.99 -2.69
N ASP A 108 0.00 -15.91 -1.73
CA ASP A 108 -0.43 -17.29 -1.89
C ASP A 108 -1.91 -17.35 -2.29
N VAL A 109 -2.78 -16.62 -1.57
CA VAL A 109 -4.21 -16.53 -1.90
C VAL A 109 -4.45 -15.95 -3.29
N ARG A 110 -3.64 -14.98 -3.72
CA ARG A 110 -3.80 -14.36 -5.04
C ARG A 110 -3.32 -15.26 -6.16
N ASP A 111 -2.23 -15.98 -5.95
CA ASP A 111 -1.68 -16.94 -6.90
C ASP A 111 -2.61 -18.14 -7.08
N GLU A 112 -3.22 -18.63 -5.99
CA GLU A 112 -4.28 -19.65 -6.05
C GLU A 112 -5.47 -19.19 -6.88
N ARG A 113 -6.00 -17.98 -6.62
CA ARG A 113 -7.10 -17.41 -7.41
C ARG A 113 -6.72 -17.26 -8.89
N ARG A 114 -5.48 -16.87 -9.17
CA ARG A 114 -4.96 -16.71 -10.54
C ARG A 114 -4.84 -18.07 -11.23
N ALA A 115 -4.32 -19.08 -10.54
CA ALA A 115 -4.23 -20.44 -11.05
C ALA A 115 -5.61 -21.03 -11.33
N GLU A 116 -6.59 -20.81 -10.45
CA GLU A 116 -7.97 -21.22 -10.66
C GLU A 116 -8.59 -20.53 -11.88
N GLY A 117 -8.37 -19.21 -12.03
CA GLY A 117 -8.79 -18.47 -13.21
C GLY A 117 -8.21 -19.04 -14.52
N PHE A 118 -6.92 -19.40 -14.53
CA PHE A 118 -6.30 -20.05 -15.68
C PHE A 118 -6.88 -21.44 -15.96
N ARG A 119 -7.17 -22.24 -14.94
CA ARG A 119 -7.85 -23.55 -15.10
C ARG A 119 -9.22 -23.40 -15.75
N ARG A 120 -10.05 -22.48 -15.23
CA ARG A 120 -11.38 -22.19 -15.81
C ARG A 120 -11.30 -21.73 -17.27
N MET A 121 -10.30 -20.91 -17.62
CA MET A 121 -10.09 -20.48 -19.01
C MET A 121 -9.64 -21.64 -19.91
N ALA A 122 -8.78 -22.53 -19.42
CA ALA A 122 -8.35 -23.71 -20.16
C ALA A 122 -9.52 -24.66 -20.40
N GLU A 123 -10.36 -24.90 -19.39
CA GLU A 123 -11.59 -25.69 -19.47
C GLU A 123 -12.61 -25.08 -20.45
N ALA A 124 -12.78 -23.76 -20.42
CA ALA A 124 -13.64 -23.08 -21.40
C ALA A 124 -13.10 -23.22 -22.84
N ARG A 125 -11.77 -23.13 -23.04
CA ARG A 125 -11.15 -23.32 -24.35
C ARG A 125 -11.29 -24.75 -24.86
N THR A 126 -11.11 -25.76 -24.00
CA THR A 126 -11.31 -27.17 -24.38
C THR A 126 -12.79 -27.51 -24.60
N ALA A 127 -13.71 -26.88 -23.89
CA ALA A 127 -15.16 -27.04 -24.11
C ALA A 127 -15.66 -26.38 -25.41
N VAL A 128 -14.97 -25.36 -25.93
CA VAL A 128 -15.27 -24.72 -27.22
C VAL A 128 -14.63 -25.46 -28.42
N ALA A 129 -13.57 -26.23 -28.19
CA ALA A 129 -12.88 -27.00 -29.24
C ALA A 129 -13.75 -27.97 -30.08
N PRO A 130 -14.78 -28.68 -29.54
CA PRO A 130 -15.59 -29.58 -30.37
C PRO A 130 -16.56 -28.84 -31.32
N GLN A 131 -16.76 -27.52 -31.18
CA GLN A 131 -17.63 -26.75 -32.08
C GLN A 131 -16.91 -26.27 -33.36
N VAL A 132 -15.57 -26.22 -33.35
CA VAL A 132 -14.76 -25.81 -34.52
C VAL A 132 -14.38 -27.01 -35.41
N ALA A 133 -14.61 -28.25 -34.94
CA ALA A 133 -14.35 -29.48 -35.69
C ALA A 133 -15.45 -29.84 -36.72
N ARG A 134 -16.11 -28.85 -37.34
CA ARG A 134 -16.94 -29.05 -38.54
C ARG A 134 -16.27 -28.41 -39.76
N PRO A 135 -15.67 -29.19 -40.67
CA PRO A 135 -15.38 -28.66 -41.99
C PRO A 135 -16.67 -28.73 -42.81
N SER A 136 -17.40 -27.61 -42.90
CA SER A 136 -18.29 -27.38 -44.04
C SER A 136 -17.59 -26.50 -45.07
N SER A 137 -16.34 -26.83 -45.41
CA SER A 137 -15.69 -26.18 -46.53
C SER A 137 -16.18 -26.84 -47.83
N ILE A 138 -16.55 -25.98 -48.78
CA ILE A 138 -17.09 -26.34 -50.11
C ILE A 138 -16.19 -27.35 -50.85
N LEU A 139 -14.88 -27.35 -50.57
CA LEU A 139 -13.90 -28.28 -51.12
C LEU A 139 -14.18 -29.74 -50.72
N ALA A 140 -14.59 -30.01 -49.48
CA ALA A 140 -14.95 -31.36 -49.04
C ALA A 140 -16.19 -31.91 -49.77
N ARG A 141 -17.06 -31.02 -50.29
CA ARG A 141 -18.27 -31.38 -51.05
C ARG A 141 -17.97 -31.69 -52.52
N LEU A 142 -16.93 -31.11 -53.09
CA LEU A 142 -16.55 -31.30 -54.51
C LEU A 142 -15.80 -32.62 -54.75
N PHE A 143 -14.96 -33.05 -53.80
CA PHE A 143 -14.12 -34.26 -53.96
C PHE A 143 -14.77 -35.57 -53.50
N ARG A 144 -16.00 -35.55 -52.96
CA ARG A 144 -16.71 -36.76 -52.50
C ARG A 144 -17.51 -37.48 -53.60
N ARG A 145 -17.60 -36.90 -54.81
CA ARG A 145 -18.38 -37.47 -55.93
C ARG A 145 -17.51 -38.02 -57.06
N ALA A 146 -16.23 -38.28 -56.79
CA ALA A 146 -15.29 -38.86 -57.74
C ALA A 146 -14.70 -40.20 -57.23
N ALA A 147 -15.51 -40.98 -56.52
CA ALA A 147 -15.23 -42.37 -56.17
C ALA A 147 -16.47 -43.22 -56.50
#